data_AF-A0A7R9KYZ8-F1
#
_entry.id   AF-A0A7R9KYZ8-F1
#
_cell.length_a   1.000
_cell.length_b   1.000
_cell.length_c   1.000
_cell.angle_alpha   90.00
_cell.angle_beta   90.00
_cell.angle_gamma   90.00
#
_symmetry.space_group_name_H-M   'P 1'
#
loop_
_entity.id
_entity.type
_entity.pdbx_description
1 polymer ?
#
loop_
_entity_poly.entity_id
_entity_poly.type
_entity_poly.pdbx_seq_one_letter_code
_entity_poly.pdbx_strand_id
1 'polypeptide(L)'
;MSNTSLPTVGYYPIRGRAQPIRLLLNHAIMRHLARKHGLVATDETGLVRQDVLEQQLADILYGLANGLLFDKDYETLKIKYLAETLPQQLDELSRFLGTRQWFTRNHINYVDFMGYELLDWLREFSASTFNKYQNFVQYMNRFESLPAIKAYMKSPELIRTPFGPYIQFDYRN
;
A
#
# COMPACT_ATOMS: atom_id res chain seq x y z
N MET A 1 21.07 12.68 28.34
CA MET A 1 19.83 11.86 28.33
C MET A 1 18.82 12.61 27.47
N SER A 2 18.60 12.16 26.22
CA SER A 2 17.69 12.83 25.29
C SER A 2 16.25 12.55 25.71
N ASN A 3 15.51 13.61 26.03
CA ASN A 3 14.10 13.53 26.38
C ASN A 3 13.29 13.16 25.12
N THR A 4 13.01 11.87 24.93
CA THR A 4 12.11 11.37 23.89
C THR A 4 10.66 11.53 24.31
N SER A 5 10.20 12.77 24.52
CA SER A 5 8.77 13.03 24.55
C SER A 5 8.22 12.81 23.13
N LEU A 6 7.35 11.81 22.97
CA LEU A 6 6.62 11.60 21.72
C LEU A 6 5.93 12.92 21.30
N PRO A 7 5.97 13.31 20.02
CA PRO A 7 5.34 14.54 19.58
C PRO A 7 3.84 14.51 19.89
N THR A 8 3.35 15.52 20.62
CA THR A 8 1.93 15.72 20.88
C THR A 8 1.24 16.05 19.56
N VAL A 9 0.53 15.08 18.98
CA VAL A 9 -0.25 15.30 17.75
C VAL A 9 -1.36 16.30 18.06
N GLY A 10 -1.30 17.48 17.44
CA GLY A 10 -2.38 18.46 17.46
C GLY A 10 -3.64 17.82 16.89
N TYR A 11 -4.55 17.40 17.76
CA TYR A 11 -5.85 16.88 17.35
C TYR A 11 -6.68 18.03 16.77
N TYR A 12 -6.65 18.17 15.45
CA TYR A 12 -7.71 18.91 14.74
C TYR A 12 -9.08 18.33 15.16
N PRO A 13 -10.17 19.11 15.08
CA PRO A 13 -11.52 18.66 15.43
C PRO A 13 -12.05 17.69 14.36
N ILE A 14 -11.47 16.49 14.26
CA ILE A 14 -11.88 15.39 13.37
C ILE A 14 -12.67 14.32 14.15
N ARG A 15 -13.13 14.64 15.38
CA ARG A 15 -13.95 13.74 16.21
C ARG A 15 -15.19 13.33 15.42
N GLY A 16 -15.24 12.07 15.00
CA GLY A 16 -16.32 11.49 14.19
C GLY A 16 -15.84 10.71 12.96
N ARG A 17 -14.60 10.88 12.49
CA ARG A 17 -14.05 10.14 11.34
C ARG A 17 -12.89 9.23 11.77
N ALA A 18 -13.22 8.09 12.36
CA ALA A 18 -12.23 7.13 12.88
C ALA A 18 -11.25 6.60 11.81
N GLN A 19 -11.70 6.50 10.56
CA GLN A 19 -10.89 5.93 9.47
C GLN A 19 -9.81 6.89 8.95
N PRO A 20 -10.09 8.17 8.62
CA PRO A 20 -9.05 9.16 8.33
C PRO A 20 -8.00 9.30 9.44
N ILE A 21 -8.42 9.29 10.71
CA ILE A 21 -7.49 9.36 11.85
C ILE A 21 -6.56 8.14 11.87
N ARG A 22 -7.08 6.93 11.68
CA ARG A 22 -6.26 5.70 11.63
C ARG A 22 -5.29 5.68 10.45
N LEU A 23 -5.72 6.12 9.26
CA LEU A 23 -4.87 6.20 8.07
C LEU A 23 -3.74 7.22 8.26
N LEU A 24 -4.06 8.41 8.78
CA LEU A 24 -3.06 9.44 9.12
C LEU A 24 -2.05 8.93 10.16
N LEU A 25 -2.52 8.23 11.20
CA LEU A 25 -1.65 7.65 12.22
C LEU A 25 -0.77 6.52 11.67
N ASN A 26 -1.29 5.66 10.78
CA ASN A 26 -0.52 4.61 10.14
C ASN A 26 0.62 5.17 9.30
N HIS A 27 0.35 6.18 8.47
CA HIS A 27 1.40 6.81 7.64
C HIS A 27 2.40 7.58 8.51
N ALA A 28 1.95 8.25 9.58
CA ALA A 28 2.85 8.92 10.51
C ALA A 28 3.79 7.94 11.22
N ILE A 29 3.28 6.78 11.67
CA ILE A 29 4.08 5.70 12.28
C ILE A 29 5.05 5.12 11.25
N MET A 30 4.60 4.81 10.03
CA MET A 30 5.47 4.31 8.96
C MET A 30 6.61 5.27 8.67
N ARG A 31 6.32 6.56 8.46
CA ARG A 31 7.36 7.58 8.23
C ARG A 31 8.31 7.73 9.42
N HIS A 32 7.81 7.64 10.65
CA HIS A 32 8.65 7.71 11.85
C HIS A 32 9.63 6.54 11.91
N LEU A 33 9.14 5.31 11.76
CA LEU A 33 9.97 4.11 11.71
C LEU A 33 10.96 4.16 10.54
N ALA A 34 10.51 4.62 9.37
CA ALA A 34 11.33 4.75 8.19
C ALA A 34 12.52 5.68 8.43
N ARG A 35 12.29 6.87 9.00
CA ARG A 35 13.37 7.80 9.37
C ARG A 35 14.31 7.20 10.41
N LYS A 36 13.77 6.51 11.41
CA LYS A 36 14.56 5.87 12.48
C LYS A 36 15.48 4.78 11.95
N HIS A 37 15.07 4.08 10.89
CA HIS A 37 15.78 2.91 10.35
C HIS A 37 16.42 3.16 8.97
N GLY A 38 16.44 4.40 8.48
CA GLY A 38 17.07 4.74 7.20
C GLY A 38 16.33 4.21 5.96
N LEU A 39 15.01 3.95 6.07
CA LEU A 39 14.14 3.51 4.97
C LEU A 39 13.43 4.69 4.29
N VAL A 40 14.14 5.80 4.17
CA VAL A 40 13.70 7.03 3.50
C VAL A 40 14.71 7.40 2.45
N ALA A 41 14.26 8.07 1.38
CA ALA A 41 15.17 8.60 0.40
C ALA A 41 16.12 9.64 1.01
N THR A 42 17.35 9.70 0.50
CA THR A 42 18.40 10.59 0.98
C THR A 42 18.71 11.74 0.03
N ASP A 43 18.30 11.63 -1.24
CA ASP A 43 18.41 12.68 -2.24
C ASP A 43 17.04 13.27 -2.60
N GLU A 44 17.04 14.52 -3.05
CA GLU A 44 15.82 15.26 -3.39
C GLU A 44 14.95 14.54 -4.42
N THR A 45 15.56 13.88 -5.41
CA THR A 45 14.77 13.18 -6.43
C THR A 45 14.10 11.93 -5.85
N GLY A 46 14.78 11.22 -4.96
CA GLY A 46 14.21 10.12 -4.20
C GLY A 46 13.07 10.59 -3.29
N LEU A 47 13.23 11.73 -2.61
CA LEU A 47 12.22 12.32 -1.72
C LEU A 47 10.96 12.71 -2.48
N VAL A 48 11.09 13.44 -3.59
CA VAL A 48 9.93 13.80 -4.43
C VAL A 48 9.20 12.56 -4.93
N ARG A 49 9.92 11.54 -5.39
CA ARG A 49 9.30 10.27 -5.83
C ARG A 49 8.58 9.56 -4.71
N GLN A 50 9.18 9.52 -3.53
CA GLN A 50 8.61 8.92 -2.34
C GLN A 50 7.30 9.63 -1.97
N ASP A 51 7.31 10.96 -1.90
CA ASP A 51 6.15 11.72 -1.44
C ASP A 51 4.99 11.65 -2.44
N VAL A 52 5.28 11.76 -3.75
CA VAL A 52 4.28 11.58 -4.81
C VAL A 52 3.70 10.18 -4.78
N LEU A 53 4.55 9.15 -4.67
CA LEU A 53 4.07 7.77 -4.65
C LEU A 53 3.22 7.50 -3.40
N GLU A 54 3.62 8.00 -2.24
CA GLU A 54 2.83 7.82 -1.02
C GLU A 54 1.39 8.33 -1.20
N GLN A 55 1.23 9.54 -1.77
CA GLN A 55 -0.10 10.09 -2.01
C GLN A 55 -0.87 9.27 -3.05
N GLN A 56 -0.24 8.89 -4.16
CA GLN A 56 -0.87 8.08 -5.20
C GLN A 56 -1.37 6.73 -4.67
N LEU A 57 -0.55 6.03 -3.87
CA LEU A 57 -0.93 4.75 -3.27
C LEU A 57 -2.09 4.91 -2.29
N ALA A 58 -2.08 5.99 -1.49
CA ALA A 58 -3.15 6.31 -0.55
C ALA A 58 -4.49 6.56 -1.27
N ASP A 59 -4.46 7.32 -2.37
CA ASP A 59 -5.65 7.64 -3.16
C ASP A 59 -6.23 6.39 -3.85
N ILE A 60 -5.37 5.52 -4.40
CA ILE A 60 -5.83 4.25 -4.99
C ILE A 60 -6.48 3.37 -3.92
N LEU A 61 -5.82 3.21 -2.77
CA LEU A 61 -6.34 2.39 -1.68
C LEU A 61 -7.66 2.95 -1.11
N TYR A 62 -7.74 4.27 -0.95
CA TYR A 62 -8.96 4.94 -0.51
C TYR A 62 -10.09 4.77 -1.52
N GLY A 63 -9.80 4.92 -2.81
CA GLY A 63 -10.76 4.74 -3.91
C GLY A 63 -11.26 3.30 -4.01
N LEU A 64 -10.37 2.31 -3.87
CA LEU A 64 -10.73 0.89 -3.77
C LEU A 64 -11.65 0.60 -2.58
N ALA A 65 -11.29 1.12 -1.41
CA ALA A 65 -12.05 0.88 -0.18
C ALA A 65 -13.44 1.54 -0.25
N ASN A 66 -13.51 2.84 -0.51
CA ASN A 66 -14.75 3.60 -0.40
C ASN A 66 -15.58 3.63 -1.68
N GLY A 67 -14.96 3.43 -2.85
CA GLY A 67 -15.64 3.46 -4.16
C GLY A 67 -15.99 2.08 -4.70
N LEU A 68 -15.57 1.00 -4.04
CA LEU A 68 -15.85 -0.36 -4.50
C LEU A 68 -16.14 -1.31 -3.33
N LEU A 69 -15.17 -1.56 -2.45
CA LEU A 69 -15.24 -2.66 -1.48
C LEU A 69 -16.38 -2.55 -0.47
N PHE A 70 -16.78 -1.34 -0.11
CA PHE A 70 -17.84 -1.09 0.87
C PHE A 70 -19.15 -0.63 0.24
N ASP A 71 -19.25 -0.64 -1.09
CA ASP A 71 -20.47 -0.27 -1.79
C ASP A 71 -21.44 -1.45 -1.84
N LYS A 72 -22.74 -1.16 -1.71
CA LYS A 72 -23.82 -2.16 -1.81
C LYS A 72 -23.89 -2.80 -3.19
N ASP A 73 -23.46 -2.09 -4.24
CA ASP A 73 -23.49 -2.50 -5.64
C ASP A 73 -22.13 -3.10 -6.08
N TYR A 74 -21.35 -3.63 -5.12
CA TYR A 74 -20.00 -4.18 -5.31
C TYR A 74 -19.84 -5.04 -6.55
N GLU A 75 -20.74 -6.01 -6.79
CA GLU A 75 -20.60 -6.94 -7.93
C GLU A 75 -20.64 -6.22 -9.28
N THR A 76 -21.50 -5.21 -9.44
CA THR A 76 -21.58 -4.41 -10.66
C THR A 76 -20.37 -3.47 -10.78
N LEU A 77 -20.01 -2.80 -9.69
CA LEU A 77 -18.86 -1.90 -9.66
C LEU A 77 -17.54 -2.64 -9.90
N LYS A 78 -17.42 -3.89 -9.43
CA LYS A 78 -16.26 -4.75 -9.64
C LYS A 78 -16.03 -5.03 -11.11
N ILE A 79 -17.09 -5.34 -11.87
CA ILE A 79 -16.99 -5.56 -13.32
C ILE A 79 -16.40 -4.31 -14.01
N LYS A 80 -16.94 -3.13 -13.68
CA LYS A 80 -16.43 -1.86 -14.23
C LYS A 80 -14.99 -1.60 -13.82
N TYR A 81 -14.67 -1.80 -12.54
CA TYR A 81 -13.32 -1.60 -12.01
C TYR A 81 -12.30 -2.49 -12.72
N LEU A 82 -12.61 -3.78 -12.91
CA LEU A 82 -11.73 -4.72 -13.59
C LEU A 82 -11.53 -4.40 -15.08
N ALA A 83 -12.56 -3.86 -15.75
CA ALA A 83 -12.52 -3.55 -17.17
C ALA A 83 -11.82 -2.21 -17.47
N GLU A 84 -12.02 -1.19 -16.63
CA GLU A 84 -11.64 0.19 -16.93
C GLU A 84 -10.55 0.73 -16.00
N THR A 85 -10.73 0.59 -14.69
CA THR A 85 -9.89 1.30 -13.69
C THR A 85 -8.60 0.54 -13.36
N LEU A 86 -8.69 -0.78 -13.15
CA LEU A 86 -7.54 -1.60 -12.77
C LEU A 86 -6.42 -1.57 -13.83
N PRO A 87 -6.68 -1.73 -15.15
CA PRO A 87 -5.63 -1.67 -16.15
C PRO A 87 -4.92 -0.31 -16.17
N GLN A 88 -5.66 0.79 -16.04
CA GLN A 88 -5.07 2.12 -15.99
C GLN A 88 -4.14 2.30 -14.79
N GLN A 89 -4.59 1.90 -13.59
CA GLN A 89 -3.79 2.00 -12.36
C GLN A 89 -2.50 1.17 -12.46
N LEU A 90 -2.60 -0.05 -13.00
CA LEU A 90 -1.43 -0.91 -13.22
C LEU A 90 -0.47 -0.33 -14.26
N ASP A 91 -0.98 0.22 -15.36
CA ASP A 91 -0.16 0.90 -16.38
C ASP A 91 0.62 2.09 -15.80
N GLU A 92 -0.05 2.95 -15.04
CA GLU A 92 0.56 4.13 -14.43
C GLU A 92 1.64 3.75 -13.40
N LEU A 93 1.33 2.83 -12.48
CA LEU A 93 2.27 2.34 -11.49
C LEU A 93 3.45 1.60 -12.14
N SER A 94 3.20 0.83 -13.21
CA SER A 94 4.23 0.06 -13.92
C SER A 94 5.20 1.00 -14.62
N ARG A 95 4.67 2.04 -15.29
CA ARG A 95 5.47 3.10 -15.90
C ARG A 95 6.27 3.87 -14.85
N PHE A 96 5.69 4.13 -13.69
CA PHE A 96 6.36 4.83 -12.60
C PHE A 96 7.52 4.02 -12.02
N LEU A 97 7.35 2.70 -11.82
CA LEU A 97 8.42 1.79 -11.42
C LEU A 97 9.51 1.72 -12.50
N GLY A 98 9.10 1.49 -13.75
CA GLY A 98 9.98 1.33 -14.89
C GLY A 98 10.91 0.14 -14.73
N THR A 99 12.21 0.37 -14.93
CA THR A 99 13.28 -0.64 -14.81
C THR A 99 13.96 -0.65 -13.43
N ARG A 100 13.46 0.14 -12.47
CA ARG A 100 14.08 0.28 -11.15
C ARG A 100 13.82 -0.96 -10.29
N GLN A 101 14.74 -1.23 -9.37
CA GLN A 101 14.57 -2.33 -8.42
C GLN A 101 13.47 -2.04 -7.39
N TRP A 102 13.43 -0.80 -6.91
CA TRP A 102 12.46 -0.27 -5.96
C TRP A 102 11.84 1.02 -6.51
N PHE A 103 10.68 1.42 -5.99
CA PHE A 103 9.97 2.60 -6.49
C PHE A 103 10.79 3.90 -6.37
N THR A 104 11.59 4.02 -5.32
CA THR A 104 12.47 5.15 -5.03
C THR A 104 13.91 4.98 -5.55
N ARG A 105 14.18 3.92 -6.34
CA ARG A 105 15.44 3.56 -7.07
C ARG A 105 16.16 2.34 -6.51
N ASN A 106 17.30 2.55 -5.83
CA ASN A 106 18.33 1.52 -5.59
C ASN A 106 18.20 0.85 -4.22
N HIS A 107 17.54 1.51 -3.28
CA HIS A 107 17.31 1.00 -1.94
C HIS A 107 15.82 0.98 -1.65
N ILE A 108 15.40 0.00 -0.86
CA ILE A 108 14.02 -0.14 -0.41
C ILE A 108 13.69 0.98 0.58
N ASN A 109 12.52 1.60 0.40
CA ASN A 109 11.97 2.61 1.30
C ASN A 109 10.60 2.19 1.84
N TYR A 110 10.08 2.91 2.82
CA TYR A 110 8.76 2.58 3.40
C TYR A 110 7.61 2.57 2.38
N VAL A 111 7.69 3.40 1.32
CA VAL A 111 6.70 3.41 0.24
C VAL A 111 6.69 2.14 -0.59
N ASP A 112 7.77 1.34 -0.57
CA ASP A 112 7.77 0.01 -1.18
C ASP A 112 6.94 -1.00 -0.38
N PHE A 113 6.80 -0.81 0.94
CA PHE A 113 5.90 -1.64 1.75
C PHE A 113 4.44 -1.32 1.43
N MET A 114 4.12 -0.03 1.28
CA MET A 114 2.80 0.41 0.82
C MET A 114 2.52 -0.07 -0.62
N GLY A 115 3.52 0.03 -1.49
CA GLY A 115 3.43 -0.42 -2.88
C GLY A 115 3.21 -1.93 -2.97
N TYR A 116 3.95 -2.71 -2.19
CA TYR A 116 3.76 -4.16 -2.08
C TYR A 116 2.34 -4.51 -1.62
N GLU A 117 1.85 -3.91 -0.54
CA GLU A 117 0.49 -4.16 -0.04
C GLU A 117 -0.58 -3.87 -1.10
N LEU A 118 -0.51 -2.70 -1.74
CA LEU A 118 -1.46 -2.36 -2.80
C LEU A 118 -1.36 -3.33 -3.98
N LEU A 119 -0.16 -3.62 -4.47
CA LEU A 119 0.03 -4.53 -5.60
C LEU A 119 -0.43 -5.95 -5.28
N ASP A 120 -0.29 -6.41 -4.03
CA ASP A 120 -0.83 -7.68 -3.57
C ASP A 120 -2.37 -7.68 -3.65
N TRP A 121 -3.02 -6.60 -3.24
CA TRP A 121 -4.48 -6.45 -3.39
C TRP A 121 -4.88 -6.49 -4.87
N LEU A 122 -4.22 -5.71 -5.72
CA LEU A 122 -4.53 -5.66 -7.16
C LEU A 122 -4.32 -7.02 -7.84
N ARG A 123 -3.28 -7.78 -7.42
CA ARG A 123 -2.99 -9.14 -7.88
C ARG A 123 -4.12 -10.11 -7.52
N GLU A 124 -4.67 -10.01 -6.31
CA GLU A 124 -5.79 -10.85 -5.87
C GLU A 124 -7.10 -10.50 -6.58
N PHE A 125 -7.31 -9.23 -6.95
CA PHE A 125 -8.47 -8.81 -7.76
C PHE A 125 -8.45 -9.40 -9.18
N SER A 126 -7.30 -9.39 -9.84
CA SER A 126 -7.13 -10.01 -11.16
C SER A 126 -5.68 -10.37 -11.43
N ALA A 127 -5.32 -11.61 -11.12
CA ALA A 127 -4.01 -12.16 -11.43
C ALA A 127 -3.71 -12.13 -12.94
N SER A 128 -4.72 -12.33 -13.80
CA SER A 128 -4.54 -12.33 -15.25
C SER A 128 -4.20 -10.94 -15.81
N THR A 129 -4.79 -9.88 -15.27
CA THR A 129 -4.43 -8.50 -15.62
C THR A 129 -3.06 -8.14 -15.06
N PHE A 130 -2.79 -8.48 -13.81
CA PHE A 130 -1.53 -8.19 -13.12
C PHE A 130 -0.32 -8.85 -13.79
N ASN A 131 -0.43 -10.14 -14.17
CA ASN A 131 0.69 -10.91 -14.70
C ASN A 131 1.17 -10.46 -16.09
N LYS A 132 0.46 -9.51 -16.74
CA LYS A 132 0.93 -8.84 -17.96
C LYS A 132 2.15 -7.95 -17.69
N TYR A 133 2.33 -7.50 -16.44
CA TYR A 133 3.39 -6.57 -16.05
C TYR A 133 4.57 -7.32 -15.40
N GLN A 134 5.56 -7.70 -16.22
CA GLN A 134 6.72 -8.48 -15.75
C GLN A 134 7.57 -7.74 -14.72
N ASN A 135 7.65 -6.41 -14.78
CA ASN A 135 8.35 -5.61 -13.77
C ASN A 135 7.69 -5.71 -12.39
N PHE A 136 6.36 -5.80 -12.31
CA PHE A 136 5.67 -6.06 -11.03
C PHE A 136 5.93 -7.46 -10.52
N VAL A 137 5.88 -8.49 -11.37
CA VAL A 137 6.20 -9.85 -10.94
C VAL A 137 7.61 -9.92 -10.35
N GLN A 138 8.58 -9.29 -11.00
CA GLN A 138 9.96 -9.21 -10.49
C GLN A 138 10.06 -8.40 -9.20
N TYR A 139 9.32 -7.30 -9.08
CA TYR A 139 9.26 -6.46 -7.89
C TYR A 139 8.69 -7.23 -6.69
N MET A 140 7.54 -7.89 -6.85
CA MET A 140 6.88 -8.68 -5.81
C MET A 140 7.80 -9.82 -5.34
N ASN A 141 8.37 -10.58 -6.28
CA ASN A 141 9.31 -11.66 -5.95
C ASN A 141 10.54 -11.13 -5.19
N ARG A 142 11.05 -9.95 -5.55
CA ARG A 142 12.18 -9.32 -4.85
C ARG A 142 11.80 -8.94 -3.42
N PHE A 143 10.63 -8.31 -3.23
CA PHE A 143 10.13 -7.93 -1.92
C PHE A 143 9.90 -9.17 -1.03
N GLU A 144 9.20 -10.18 -1.53
CA GLU A 144 8.93 -11.45 -0.83
C GLU A 144 10.22 -12.24 -0.52
N SER A 145 11.30 -12.01 -1.27
CA SER A 145 12.61 -12.66 -1.04
C SER A 145 13.46 -12.03 0.07
N LEU A 146 13.10 -10.84 0.56
CA LEU A 146 13.84 -10.18 1.64
C LEU A 146 13.86 -11.08 2.89
N PRO A 147 15.01 -11.33 3.54
CA PRO A 147 15.10 -12.34 4.59
C PRO A 147 14.07 -12.19 5.72
N ALA A 148 13.84 -10.96 6.20
CA ALA A 148 12.86 -10.68 7.24
C ALA A 148 11.42 -10.88 6.77
N ILE A 149 11.10 -10.48 5.53
CA ILE A 149 9.78 -10.66 4.93
C ILE A 149 9.51 -12.13 4.68
N LYS A 150 10.46 -12.86 4.09
CA LYS A 150 10.37 -14.29 3.83
C LYS A 150 10.20 -15.11 5.11
N ALA A 151 10.86 -14.70 6.20
CA ALA A 151 10.68 -15.32 7.51
C ALA A 151 9.27 -15.02 8.06
N TYR A 152 8.84 -13.76 8.03
CA TYR A 152 7.51 -13.36 8.47
C TYR A 152 6.39 -14.05 7.69
N MET A 153 6.51 -14.18 6.37
CA MET A 153 5.52 -14.87 5.52
C MET A 153 5.38 -16.37 5.80
N LYS A 154 6.33 -16.97 6.51
CA LYS A 154 6.27 -18.38 6.95
C LYS A 154 5.84 -18.53 8.41
N SER A 155 5.68 -17.42 9.11
CA SER A 155 5.43 -17.38 10.55
C SER A 155 3.93 -17.41 10.83
N PRO A 156 3.49 -17.97 11.98
CA PRO A 156 2.08 -17.96 12.37
C PRO A 156 1.54 -16.55 12.63
N GLU A 157 2.41 -15.55 12.76
CA GLU A 157 2.04 -14.13 12.91
C GLU A 157 1.55 -13.50 11.59
N LEU A 158 1.74 -14.17 10.46
CA LEU A 158 1.25 -13.66 9.17
C LEU A 158 -0.28 -13.61 9.17
N ILE A 159 -0.81 -12.39 9.10
CA ILE A 159 -2.23 -12.15 8.84
C ILE A 159 -2.40 -11.96 7.33
N ARG A 160 -2.81 -13.03 6.63
CA ARG A 160 -3.08 -12.98 5.19
C ARG A 160 -4.54 -12.65 4.87
N THR A 161 -5.45 -13.09 5.74
CA THR A 161 -6.90 -12.90 5.57
C THR A 161 -7.57 -12.67 6.93
N PRO A 162 -8.74 -12.01 6.96
CA PRO A 162 -9.44 -11.37 5.84
C PRO A 162 -8.70 -10.13 5.33
N PHE A 163 -8.86 -9.82 4.03
CA PHE A 163 -8.30 -8.61 3.41
C PHE A 163 -8.92 -7.37 4.06
N GLY A 164 -8.17 -6.71 4.93
CA GLY A 164 -8.65 -5.58 5.73
C GLY A 164 -9.78 -5.95 6.71
N PRO A 165 -10.14 -5.02 7.63
CA PRO A 165 -11.13 -5.29 8.68
C PRO A 165 -12.58 -5.48 8.21
N TYR A 166 -12.88 -5.48 6.90
CA TYR A 166 -14.26 -5.33 6.41
C TYR A 166 -14.62 -6.07 5.11
N ILE A 167 -13.79 -6.95 4.56
CA ILE A 167 -14.36 -7.98 3.68
C ILE A 167 -15.10 -8.96 4.60
N GLN A 168 -16.37 -8.64 4.85
CA GLN A 168 -17.37 -9.55 5.42
C GLN A 168 -17.43 -10.79 4.53
N PHE A 169 -16.54 -11.74 4.79
CA PHE A 169 -16.84 -13.12 4.50
C PHE A 169 -17.98 -13.53 5.44
N ASP A 170 -19.14 -13.79 4.84
CA ASP A 170 -20.07 -14.84 5.28
C ASP A 170 -20.99 -14.54 6.48
N TYR A 171 -21.88 -13.55 6.34
CA TYR A 171 -23.16 -13.51 7.10
C TYR A 171 -24.36 -13.18 6.19
N ARG A 172 -24.45 -13.85 5.04
CA ARG A 172 -25.72 -13.96 4.31
C ARG A 172 -26.01 -15.44 4.11
N ASN A 173 -26.59 -16.03 5.16
CA ASN A 173 -27.57 -17.11 4.97
C ASN A 173 -28.73 -16.58 4.10
#